data_AF-A0A960P4F6-F1
#
_entry.id   AF-A0A960P4F6-F1
#
_cell.length_a   1.000
_cell.length_b   1.000
_cell.length_c   1.000
_cell.angle_alpha   90.00
_cell.angle_beta   90.00
_cell.angle_gamma   90.00
#
_symmetry.space_group_name_H-M   'P 1'
#
loop_
_entity.id
_entity.type
_entity.pdbx_description
1 polymer ?
#
loop_
_entity_poly.entity_id
_entity_poly.type
_entity_poly.pdbx_seq_one_letter_code
_entity_poly.pdbx_strand_id
1 'polypeptide(L)'
;MGGEAQAGVEGPLTLPIGHTVVVGYDAVVIGAGLAGLTAARELSRQGLDPVVLEGRDRVGGRTKPATLAGVPIDLGASFVGPTQDAVLKL
;
A
#
# COMPACT_ATOMS: atom_id res chain seq x y z
N MET A 1 28.56 1.20 4.64
CA MET A 1 28.05 0.18 3.70
C MET A 1 26.56 0.43 3.60
N GLY A 2 26.09 1.50 2.94
CA GLY A 2 26.42 1.91 1.57
C GLY A 2 25.31 1.38 0.68
N GLY A 3 24.20 2.11 0.62
CA GLY A 3 23.03 1.77 -0.17
C GLY A 3 22.30 3.06 -0.53
N GLU A 4 22.73 3.67 -1.63
CA GLU A 4 22.06 4.82 -2.23
C GLU A 4 20.67 4.38 -2.70
N ALA A 5 19.63 4.93 -2.08
CA ALA A 5 18.28 4.90 -2.62
C ALA A 5 18.21 5.99 -3.71
N GLN A 6 18.43 5.62 -4.97
CA GLN A 6 18.06 6.47 -6.10
C GLN A 6 16.97 5.80 -6.92
N ALA A 7 15.78 6.42 -6.92
CA ALA A 7 15.08 6.90 -8.11
C ALA A 7 13.59 7.11 -7.75
N GLY A 8 13.28 8.23 -7.09
CA GLY A 8 11.92 8.77 -7.12
C GLY A 8 11.58 9.13 -8.57
N VAL A 9 10.41 8.71 -9.05
CA VAL A 9 9.96 9.04 -10.41
C VAL A 9 9.44 10.47 -10.37
N GLU A 10 10.33 11.45 -10.54
CA GLU A 10 9.98 12.86 -10.60
C GLU A 10 9.65 13.29 -12.03
N GLY A 11 8.48 13.88 -12.23
CA GLY A 11 8.11 14.55 -13.48
C GLY A 11 7.33 15.83 -13.16
N PRO A 12 7.75 17.02 -13.64
CA PRO A 12 7.02 18.25 -13.38
C PRO A 12 5.70 18.28 -14.15
N LEU A 13 4.60 18.60 -13.46
CA LEU A 13 3.32 19.00 -14.08
C LEU A 13 3.27 20.53 -14.14
N THR A 14 3.25 21.09 -15.35
CA THR A 14 3.09 22.55 -15.57
C THR A 14 1.62 22.89 -15.70
N LEU A 15 1.10 23.72 -14.80
CA LEU A 15 -0.25 24.25 -14.88
C LEU A 15 -0.30 25.50 -15.79
N PRO A 16 -1.45 25.83 -16.41
CA PRO A 16 -1.61 26.96 -17.34
C PRO A 16 -1.34 28.35 -16.73
N ILE A 17 -1.04 28.41 -15.43
CA ILE A 17 -0.66 29.63 -14.69
C ILE A 17 0.86 29.77 -14.49
N GLY A 18 1.69 28.94 -15.11
CA GLY A 18 3.15 29.06 -15.04
C GLY A 18 3.79 28.56 -13.73
N HIS A 19 3.03 27.84 -12.90
CA HIS A 19 3.58 27.13 -11.74
C HIS A 19 3.96 25.71 -12.10
N THR A 20 5.18 25.32 -11.72
CA THR A 20 5.66 23.94 -11.77
C THR A 20 5.40 23.28 -10.43
N VAL A 21 4.59 22.24 -10.41
CA VAL A 21 4.47 21.35 -9.25
C VAL A 21 5.29 20.10 -9.56
N VAL A 22 6.27 19.82 -8.70
CA VAL A 22 6.94 18.52 -8.71
C VAL A 22 5.98 17.56 -8.01
N VAL A 23 5.42 16.63 -8.77
CA VAL A 23 4.60 15.55 -8.22
C VAL A 23 5.48 14.31 -8.31
N GLY A 24 5.93 13.82 -7.17
CA GLY A 24 6.85 12.70 -7.06
C GLY A 24 6.54 11.93 -5.79
N TYR A 25 6.67 10.62 -5.87
CA TYR A 25 6.54 9.72 -4.72
C TYR A 25 7.91 9.14 -4.42
N ASP A 26 8.24 8.99 -3.13
CA ASP A 26 9.49 8.35 -2.69
C ASP A 26 9.51 6.84 -3.00
N ALA A 27 8.32 6.23 -3.08
CA ALA A 27 8.16 4.82 -3.39
C ALA A 27 6.83 4.52 -4.10
N VAL A 28 6.84 3.51 -4.96
CA VAL A 28 5.62 2.97 -5.60
C VAL A 28 5.43 1.52 -5.13
N VAL A 29 4.34 1.25 -4.42
CA VAL A 29 3.98 -0.09 -3.96
C VAL A 29 2.91 -0.68 -4.87
N ILE A 30 3.24 -1.79 -5.53
CA ILE A 30 2.30 -2.49 -6.42
C ILE A 30 1.54 -3.57 -5.64
N GLY A 31 0.24 -3.35 -5.46
CA GLY A 31 -0.72 -4.24 -4.80
C GLY A 31 -1.14 -3.77 -3.42
N ALA A 32 -2.43 -3.52 -3.22
CA ALA A 32 -3.05 -3.14 -1.94
C ALA A 32 -3.54 -4.36 -1.13
N GLY A 33 -2.73 -5.42 -1.08
CA GLY A 33 -2.91 -6.53 -0.14
C GLY A 33 -2.27 -6.25 1.22
N LEU A 34 -2.40 -7.18 2.17
CA LEU A 34 -1.77 -7.09 3.50
C LEU A 34 -0.28 -6.67 3.43
N ALA A 35 0.51 -7.33 2.58
CA ALA A 35 1.94 -7.02 2.44
C ALA A 35 2.20 -5.60 1.91
N GLY A 36 1.53 -5.19 0.84
CA GLY A 36 1.74 -3.87 0.23
C GLY A 36 1.25 -2.73 1.11
N LEU A 37 0.08 -2.87 1.74
CA LEU A 37 -0.42 -1.87 2.70
C LEU A 37 0.48 -1.77 3.93
N THR A 38 1.03 -2.88 4.41
CA THR A 38 2.01 -2.86 5.49
C THR A 38 3.28 -2.13 5.06
N ALA A 39 3.82 -2.43 3.86
CA ALA A 39 4.99 -1.74 3.33
C ALA A 39 4.78 -0.23 3.20
N ALA A 40 3.66 0.20 2.60
CA ALA A 40 3.31 1.61 2.48
C ALA A 40 3.16 2.28 3.85
N ARG A 41 2.56 1.59 4.83
CA ARG A 41 2.47 2.10 6.21
C ARG A 41 3.84 2.30 6.82
N GLU A 42 4.74 1.33 6.72
CA GLU A 42 6.08 1.43 7.30
C GLU A 42 6.96 2.48 6.61
N LEU A 43 6.81 2.66 5.28
CA LEU A 43 7.44 3.76 4.55
C LEU A 43 6.90 5.12 5.02
N SER A 44 5.58 5.25 5.15
CA SER A 44 4.95 6.49 5.65
C SER A 44 5.40 6.82 7.07
N ARG A 45 5.55 5.81 7.95
CA ARG A 45 6.06 6.00 9.32
C ARG A 45 7.51 6.49 9.38
N GLN A 46 8.28 6.26 8.31
CA GLN A 46 9.64 6.77 8.15
C GLN A 46 9.67 8.18 7.54
N GLY A 47 8.51 8.79 7.27
CA GLY A 47 8.40 10.13 6.69
C GLY A 47 8.52 10.18 5.17
N LEU A 48 8.45 9.03 4.50
CA LEU A 48 8.43 8.94 3.04
C LEU A 48 7.01 9.09 2.50
N ASP A 49 6.87 9.44 1.22
CA ASP A 49 5.61 9.55 0.49
C ASP A 49 5.39 8.37 -0.48
N PRO A 50 4.85 7.23 -0.02
CA PRO A 50 4.55 6.09 -0.87
C PRO A 50 3.19 6.22 -1.57
N VAL A 51 3.15 5.88 -2.86
CA VAL A 51 1.88 5.62 -3.57
C VAL A 51 1.63 4.12 -3.69
N VAL A 52 0.38 3.70 -3.48
CA VAL A 52 -0.04 2.30 -3.65
C VAL A 52 -0.93 2.17 -4.88
N LEU A 53 -0.59 1.25 -5.78
CA LEU A 53 -1.37 0.94 -6.98
C LEU A 53 -1.96 -0.46 -6.87
N GLU A 54 -3.28 -0.61 -6.94
CA GLU A 54 -3.98 -1.90 -6.93
C GLU A 54 -4.71 -2.13 -8.24
N GLY A 55 -4.56 -3.33 -8.80
CA GLY A 55 -5.19 -3.70 -10.07
C GLY A 55 -6.69 -4.04 -9.98
N ARG A 56 -7.27 -3.99 -8.79
CA ARG A 56 -8.69 -4.27 -8.51
C ARG A 56 -9.39 -3.02 -8.00
N ASP A 57 -10.72 -3.08 -8.04
CA ASP A 57 -11.64 -2.09 -7.46
C ASP A 57 -11.70 -2.11 -5.92
N ARG A 58 -10.92 -2.98 -5.27
CA ARG A 58 -10.89 -3.16 -3.83
C ARG A 58 -9.49 -3.46 -3.32
N VAL A 59 -9.25 -3.08 -2.08
CA VAL A 59 -8.05 -3.47 -1.32
C VAL A 59 -8.22 -4.85 -0.64
N GLY A 60 -7.22 -5.25 0.12
CA GLY A 60 -7.19 -6.50 0.91
C GLY A 60 -6.55 -7.67 0.17
N GLY A 61 -6.46 -7.62 -1.16
CA GLY A 61 -5.87 -8.67 -1.98
C GLY A 61 -6.56 -10.02 -1.76
N ARG A 62 -5.84 -10.96 -1.13
CA ARG A 62 -6.33 -12.31 -0.78
C ARG A 62 -7.14 -12.36 0.52
N THR A 63 -7.26 -11.25 1.25
CA THR A 63 -8.24 -11.11 2.33
C THR A 63 -9.48 -10.44 1.75
N LYS A 64 -10.63 -11.12 1.79
CA LYS A 64 -11.87 -10.64 1.19
C LYS A 64 -13.06 -11.05 2.05
N PRO A 65 -13.58 -10.16 2.90
CA PRO A 65 -14.84 -10.42 3.58
C PRO A 65 -15.99 -10.42 2.57
N ALA A 66 -17.02 -11.19 2.85
CA ALA A 66 -18.27 -11.24 2.11
C ALA A 66 -19.43 -11.59 3.05
N THR A 67 -20.64 -11.59 2.51
CA THR A 67 -21.83 -12.04 3.21
C THR A 67 -22.51 -13.11 2.38
N LEU A 68 -22.82 -14.24 3.00
CA LEU A 68 -23.56 -15.33 2.39
C LEU A 68 -24.76 -15.67 3.27
N ALA A 69 -25.97 -15.61 2.72
CA ALA A 69 -27.23 -15.83 3.45
C ALA A 69 -27.35 -14.98 4.74
N GLY A 70 -26.88 -13.72 4.70
CA GLY A 70 -26.88 -12.81 5.86
C GLY A 70 -25.76 -13.06 6.88
N VAL A 71 -24.90 -14.06 6.65
CA VAL A 71 -23.80 -14.43 7.54
C VAL A 71 -22.48 -13.87 6.99
N PRO A 72 -21.67 -13.17 7.81
CA PRO A 72 -20.34 -12.74 7.40
C PRO A 72 -19.42 -13.94 7.21
N ILE A 73 -18.68 -13.96 6.10
CA ILE A 73 -17.71 -14.99 5.76
C ILE A 73 -16.44 -14.37 5.19
N ASP A 74 -15.32 -15.10 5.25
CA ASP A 74 -14.10 -14.73 4.54
C ASP A 74 -13.90 -15.64 3.32
N LEU A 75 -13.76 -15.03 2.15
CA LEU A 75 -13.50 -15.74 0.89
C LEU A 75 -12.00 -16.02 0.64
N GLY A 76 -11.16 -15.81 1.65
CA GLY A 76 -9.71 -15.86 1.52
C GLY A 76 -9.02 -16.11 2.86
N ALA A 77 -8.07 -15.27 3.25
CA ALA A 77 -7.44 -15.39 4.57
C ALA A 77 -8.48 -15.19 5.70
N SER A 78 -8.73 -16.22 6.51
CA SER A 78 -9.81 -16.24 7.51
C SER A 78 -9.34 -16.37 8.97
N PHE A 79 -8.07 -16.70 9.22
CA PHE A 79 -7.59 -17.02 10.57
C PHE A 79 -6.26 -16.34 10.87
N VAL A 80 -6.15 -15.88 12.12
CA VAL A 80 -4.88 -15.46 12.73
C VAL A 80 -4.62 -16.33 13.95
N GLY A 81 -3.42 -16.90 14.04
CA GLY A 81 -3.00 -17.78 15.13
C GLY A 81 -2.10 -17.07 16.15
N PRO A 82 -1.98 -17.61 17.39
CA PRO A 82 -1.18 -16.98 18.46
C PRO A 82 0.31 -16.80 18.15
N THR A 83 0.86 -17.56 17.20
CA THR A 83 2.28 -17.49 16.79
C THR A 83 2.51 -16.57 15.60
N GLN A 84 1.47 -15.93 15.06
CA GLN A 84 1.58 -15.07 13.88
C GLN A 84 1.86 -13.62 14.30
N ASP A 85 3.00 -13.42 14.95
CA ASP A 85 3.37 -12.15 15.60
C ASP A 85 3.33 -10.95 14.65
N ALA A 86 3.74 -11.13 13.40
CA ALA A 86 3.82 -10.04 12.43
C ALA A 86 2.44 -9.43 12.12
N VAL A 87 1.42 -10.27 11.93
CA VAL A 87 0.06 -9.80 11.63
C VAL A 87 -0.65 -9.33 12.90
N LEU A 88 -0.34 -9.92 14.06
CA LEU A 88 -0.86 -9.48 15.37
C LEU A 88 -0.36 -8.09 15.81
N LYS A 89 0.75 -7.61 15.22
CA LYS A 89 1.35 -6.29 15.50
C LYS A 89 0.96 -5.22 14.47
N LEU A 90 0.13 -5.55 13.48
CA LEU A 90 -0.35 -4.56 12.50
C LEU A 90 -1.31 -3.58 13.16
#